data_AF-A0A6L3F274-F1
#
_entry.id   AF-A0A6L3F274-F1
#
_cell.length_a   1.000
_cell.length_b   1.000
_cell.length_c   1.000
_cell.angle_alpha   90.00
_cell.angle_beta   90.00
_cell.angle_gamma   90.00
#
_symmetry.space_group_name_H-M   'P 1'
#
loop_
_entity.id
_entity.type
_entity.pdbx_description
1 polymer ?
#
loop_
_entity_poly.entity_id
_entity_poly.type
_entity_poly.pdbx_seq_one_letter_code
_entity_poly.pdbx_strand_id
1 'polypeptide(L)'
;MWHGHVSNALEDLDEMFLECEYQIEQGAKQDKLSKALDEFYTYIDNNRSFIPNYAERYRYDEIISTAFTESAVNEIVSKRMVKKQQMRWSKKGSHLLLQVRTKTLNNDLRKTFERWYPEMTADKSSTPHHLNGQDAAHFISQHTV
;
A
#
# COMPACT_ATOMS: atom_id res chain seq x y z
N MET A 1 -7.18 3.02 -24.14
CA MET A 1 -7.33 3.79 -22.88
C MET A 1 -5.93 4.15 -22.39
N TRP A 2 -5.46 5.34 -22.82
CA TRP A 2 -4.28 6.11 -22.37
C TRP A 2 -3.00 5.33 -22.06
N HIS A 3 -2.40 4.73 -23.09
CA HIS A 3 -1.04 4.20 -23.05
C HIS A 3 0.01 5.31 -23.20
N GLY A 4 -0.10 6.40 -22.42
CA GLY A 4 0.78 7.58 -22.56
C GLY A 4 0.56 8.42 -23.83
N HIS A 5 -0.36 8.02 -24.71
CA HIS A 5 -0.74 8.79 -25.90
C HIS A 5 -1.72 9.91 -25.56
N VAL A 6 -1.22 10.93 -24.85
CA VAL A 6 -2.06 12.04 -24.37
C VAL A 6 -2.65 12.86 -25.52
N SER A 7 -1.89 13.06 -26.60
CA SER A 7 -2.36 13.83 -27.75
C SER A 7 -3.55 13.18 -28.45
N ASN A 8 -3.46 11.90 -28.79
CA ASN A 8 -4.55 11.18 -29.47
C ASN A 8 -5.85 11.25 -28.69
N ALA A 9 -5.75 11.17 -27.37
CA ALA A 9 -6.94 11.12 -26.56
C ALA A 9 -7.46 12.50 -26.13
N LEU A 10 -6.70 13.58 -26.38
CA LEU A 10 -7.26 14.94 -26.45
C LEU A 10 -7.95 15.17 -27.81
N GLU A 11 -7.38 14.66 -28.92
CA GLU A 11 -8.04 14.69 -30.23
C GLU A 11 -9.38 13.96 -30.22
N ASP A 12 -9.44 12.77 -29.60
CA ASP A 12 -10.70 12.02 -29.40
C ASP A 12 -11.72 12.86 -28.59
N LEU A 13 -11.26 13.64 -27.59
CA LEU A 13 -12.14 14.48 -26.78
C LEU A 13 -12.64 15.70 -27.55
N ASP A 14 -11.80 16.30 -28.40
CA ASP A 14 -12.18 17.41 -29.29
C ASP A 14 -13.24 16.95 -30.30
N GLU A 15 -13.11 15.75 -30.87
CA GLU A 15 -14.10 15.16 -31.77
C GLU A 15 -15.46 14.95 -31.06
N MET A 16 -15.44 14.40 -29.84
CA MET A 16 -16.63 14.24 -29.02
C MET A 16 -17.28 15.59 -28.65
N PHE A 17 -16.47 16.64 -28.49
CA PHE A 17 -16.95 17.99 -28.24
C PHE A 17 -17.70 18.55 -29.44
N LEU A 18 -17.12 18.43 -30.63
CA LEU A 18 -17.72 18.87 -31.88
C LEU A 18 -19.06 18.16 -32.13
N GLU A 19 -19.13 16.86 -31.84
CA GLU A 19 -20.38 16.11 -31.98
C GLU A 19 -21.46 16.55 -30.98
N CYS A 20 -21.08 16.99 -29.77
CA CYS A 20 -22.01 17.58 -28.81
C CYS A 20 -22.52 18.96 -29.26
N GLU A 21 -21.69 19.76 -29.93
CA GLU A 21 -22.07 21.09 -30.44
C GLU A 21 -22.98 21.02 -31.68
N TYR A 22 -22.79 20.03 -32.55
CA TYR A 22 -23.56 19.87 -33.79
C TYR A 22 -25.00 19.35 -33.60
N GLN A 23 -25.35 18.91 -32.40
CA GLN A 23 -26.69 18.42 -32.10
C GLN A 23 -27.70 19.57 -32.00
N ILE A 24 -28.76 19.47 -32.80
CA ILE A 24 -29.76 20.54 -33.04
C ILE A 24 -30.63 20.83 -31.80
N GLU A 25 -30.82 19.85 -30.90
CA GLU A 25 -31.58 20.01 -29.64
C GLU A 25 -30.65 19.96 -28.43
N GLN A 26 -30.16 21.12 -28.01
CA GLN A 26 -29.41 21.27 -26.75
C GLN A 26 -30.34 21.07 -25.56
N GLY A 27 -30.12 20.00 -24.80
CA GLY A 27 -30.82 19.73 -23.55
C GLY A 27 -29.90 19.84 -22.33
N ALA A 28 -30.47 20.01 -21.14
CA ALA A 28 -29.69 20.12 -19.88
C ALA A 28 -28.74 18.93 -19.57
N LYS A 29 -28.91 17.79 -20.25
CA LYS A 29 -27.97 16.64 -20.18
C LYS A 29 -26.72 16.86 -21.04
N GLN A 30 -26.89 17.56 -22.15
CA GLN A 30 -25.86 17.85 -23.13
C GLN A 30 -24.93 18.95 -22.65
N ASP A 31 -25.48 20.01 -22.04
CA ASP A 31 -24.70 21.02 -21.33
C ASP A 31 -23.82 20.40 -20.23
N LYS A 32 -24.39 19.45 -19.47
CA LYS A 32 -23.64 18.71 -18.44
C LYS A 32 -22.54 17.84 -19.03
N LEU A 33 -22.79 17.21 -20.17
CA LEU A 33 -21.80 16.39 -20.86
C LEU A 33 -20.67 17.26 -21.42
N SER A 34 -20.99 18.35 -22.11
CA SER A 34 -20.00 19.31 -22.62
C SER A 34 -19.13 19.87 -21.50
N LYS A 35 -19.74 20.27 -20.37
CA LYS A 35 -18.97 20.70 -19.20
C LYS A 35 -18.07 19.60 -18.63
N ALA A 36 -18.56 18.36 -18.56
CA ALA A 36 -17.75 17.23 -18.08
C ALA A 36 -16.58 16.92 -19.02
N LEU A 37 -16.79 17.05 -20.34
CA LEU A 37 -15.73 16.92 -21.34
C LEU A 37 -14.70 18.03 -21.20
N ASP A 38 -15.11 19.28 -20.95
CA ASP A 38 -14.21 20.43 -20.75
C ASP A 38 -13.32 20.25 -19.52
N GLU A 39 -13.95 19.88 -18.40
CA GLU A 39 -13.26 19.59 -17.14
C GLU A 39 -12.28 18.43 -17.32
N PHE A 40 -12.67 17.40 -18.08
CA PHE A 40 -11.82 16.24 -18.33
C PHE A 40 -10.65 16.56 -19.27
N TYR A 41 -10.88 17.28 -20.37
CA TYR A 41 -9.83 17.76 -21.27
C TYR A 41 -8.81 18.60 -20.49
N THR A 42 -9.29 19.58 -19.72
CA THR A 42 -8.46 20.47 -18.90
C THR A 42 -7.65 19.68 -17.89
N TYR A 43 -8.26 18.69 -17.23
CA TYR A 43 -7.56 17.83 -16.28
C TYR A 43 -6.42 17.07 -16.96
N ILE A 44 -6.71 16.44 -18.09
CA ILE A 44 -5.73 15.65 -18.83
C ILE A 44 -4.56 16.52 -19.30
N ASP A 45 -4.84 17.67 -19.92
CA ASP A 45 -3.79 18.52 -20.49
C ASP A 45 -2.86 19.07 -19.41
N ASN A 46 -3.43 19.53 -18.29
CA ASN A 46 -2.66 19.97 -17.12
C ASN A 46 -1.80 18.86 -16.50
N ASN A 47 -2.22 17.60 -16.62
CA ASN A 47 -1.53 16.45 -16.03
C ASN A 47 -0.74 15.63 -17.05
N ARG A 48 -0.56 16.12 -18.29
CA ARG A 48 0.09 15.40 -19.40
C ARG A 48 1.43 14.77 -19.01
N SER A 49 2.27 15.50 -18.31
CA SER A 49 3.60 15.03 -17.86
C SER A 49 3.56 13.98 -16.76
N PHE A 50 2.43 13.85 -16.06
CA PHE A 50 2.22 12.93 -14.95
C PHE A 50 1.45 11.67 -15.34
N ILE A 51 0.81 11.64 -16.51
CA ILE A 51 0.07 10.47 -17.01
C ILE A 51 1.07 9.37 -17.41
N PRO A 52 1.11 8.22 -16.71
CA PRO A 52 2.06 7.16 -17.01
C PRO A 52 1.75 6.45 -18.33
N ASN A 53 2.78 6.09 -19.09
CA ASN A 53 2.64 5.16 -20.20
C ASN A 53 2.57 3.72 -19.69
N TYR A 54 1.36 3.23 -19.39
CA TYR A 54 1.18 1.86 -18.89
C TYR A 54 1.60 0.76 -19.88
N ALA A 55 1.57 1.01 -21.20
CA ALA A 55 2.04 0.03 -22.18
C ALA A 55 3.56 -0.11 -22.16
N GLU A 56 4.27 1.00 -22.02
CA GLU A 56 5.72 1.02 -21.86
C GLU A 56 6.13 0.34 -20.55
N ARG A 57 5.47 0.68 -19.43
CA ARG A 57 5.72 0.03 -18.14
C ARG A 57 5.48 -1.47 -18.18
N TYR A 58 4.42 -1.92 -18.85
CA TYR A 58 4.16 -3.34 -19.06
C TYR A 58 5.26 -4.03 -19.87
N ARG A 59 5.79 -3.38 -20.92
CA ARG A 59 6.89 -3.94 -21.74
C ARG A 59 8.22 -4.02 -21.00
N TYR A 60 8.43 -3.16 -20.00
CA TYR A 60 9.64 -3.11 -19.19
C TYR A 60 9.50 -3.79 -17.82
N ASP A 61 8.42 -4.54 -17.58
CA ASP A 61 8.12 -5.19 -16.29
C ASP A 61 8.16 -4.21 -15.08
N GLU A 62 7.86 -2.94 -15.34
CA GLU A 62 7.76 -1.93 -14.28
C GLU A 62 6.43 -2.04 -13.54
N ILE A 63 6.38 -1.53 -12.30
CA ILE A 63 5.14 -1.55 -11.51
C ILE A 63 4.07 -0.71 -12.22
N ILE A 64 3.05 -1.42 -12.71
CA ILE A 64 1.95 -0.87 -13.51
C ILE A 64 0.88 -0.25 -12.61
N SER A 65 0.72 -0.73 -11.37
CA SER A 65 -0.35 -0.26 -10.51
C SER A 65 0.00 -0.30 -9.03
N THR A 66 -0.35 0.78 -8.33
CA THR A 66 -0.39 0.87 -6.87
C THR A 66 -1.71 0.36 -6.30
N ALA A 67 -2.66 -0.11 -7.13
CA ALA A 67 -4.02 -0.46 -6.70
C ALA A 67 -4.06 -1.51 -5.58
N PHE A 68 -3.13 -2.47 -5.56
CA PHE A 68 -3.01 -3.42 -4.45
C PHE A 68 -2.65 -2.72 -3.14
N THR A 69 -1.64 -1.85 -3.17
CA THR A 69 -1.21 -1.04 -2.02
C THR A 69 -2.33 -0.11 -1.55
N GLU A 70 -3.00 0.57 -2.49
CA GLU A 70 -4.13 1.46 -2.22
C GLU A 70 -5.30 0.69 -1.59
N SER A 71 -5.63 -0.49 -2.12
CA SER A 71 -6.67 -1.35 -1.57
C SER A 71 -6.34 -1.83 -0.16
N ALA A 72 -5.10 -2.23 0.09
CA ALA A 72 -4.65 -2.62 1.43
C ALA A 72 -4.73 -1.46 2.43
N VAL A 73 -4.34 -0.25 2.02
CA VAL A 73 -4.49 0.97 2.85
C VAL A 73 -5.97 1.23 3.11
N ASN A 74 -6.81 1.19 2.07
CA ASN A 74 -8.25 1.42 2.19
C ASN A 74 -8.93 0.39 3.11
N GLU A 75 -8.52 -0.88 3.05
CA GLU A 75 -9.01 -1.92 3.96
C GLU A 75 -8.60 -1.64 5.42
N ILE A 76 -7.35 -1.25 5.66
CA ILE A 76 -6.86 -0.91 7.01
C ILE A 76 -7.62 0.29 7.57
N VAL A 77 -7.78 1.35 6.77
CA VAL A 77 -8.52 2.55 7.16
C VAL A 77 -9.98 2.17 7.43
N SER A 78 -10.62 1.42 6.55
CA SER A 78 -12.01 0.99 6.72
C SER A 78 -12.21 0.13 7.98
N LYS A 79 -11.33 -0.84 8.24
CA LYS A 79 -11.40 -1.69 9.45
C LYS A 79 -11.17 -0.93 10.75
N ARG A 80 -10.50 0.23 10.72
CA ARG A 80 -10.02 0.93 11.92
C ARG A 80 -10.68 2.29 12.17
N MET A 81 -11.23 2.91 11.14
CA MET A 81 -11.75 4.28 11.16
C MET A 81 -13.22 4.38 10.72
N VAL A 82 -13.77 3.36 10.06
CA VAL A 82 -15.17 3.36 9.60
C VAL A 82 -16.04 2.52 10.55
N LYS A 83 -17.25 3.02 10.85
CA LYS A 83 -18.21 2.54 11.88
C LYS A 83 -17.69 2.65 13.32
N LYS A 84 -18.50 2.17 14.29
CA LYS A 84 -18.48 2.41 15.77
C LYS A 84 -17.15 2.20 16.53
N GLN A 85 -16.03 1.95 15.86
CA GLN A 85 -14.68 1.91 16.43
C GLN A 85 -13.82 3.02 15.79
N GLN A 86 -13.97 4.27 16.21
CA GLN A 86 -13.03 5.32 15.82
C GLN A 86 -11.79 5.25 16.72
N MET A 87 -10.78 4.46 16.34
CA MET A 87 -9.45 4.64 16.91
C MET A 87 -8.84 5.92 16.35
N ARG A 88 -8.93 7.03 17.09
CA ARG A 88 -8.30 8.31 16.70
C ARG A 88 -6.79 8.20 16.88
N TRP A 89 -6.08 7.82 15.81
CA TRP A 89 -4.62 7.90 15.83
C TRP A 89 -4.16 9.34 15.67
N SER A 90 -3.19 9.74 16.49
CA SER A 90 -2.45 10.96 16.22
C SER A 90 -1.64 10.81 14.93
N LYS A 91 -1.30 11.92 14.26
CA LYS A 91 -0.39 11.93 13.10
C LYS A 91 0.92 11.18 13.37
N LYS A 92 1.42 11.25 14.61
CA LYS A 92 2.60 10.50 15.06
C LYS A 92 2.32 9.00 15.14
N GLY A 93 1.18 8.60 15.68
CA GLY A 93 0.77 7.19 15.79
C GLY A 93 0.62 6.52 14.42
N SER A 94 -0.02 7.18 13.46
CA SER A 94 -0.14 6.66 12.09
C SER A 94 1.21 6.50 11.40
N HIS A 95 2.10 7.49 11.55
CA HIS A 95 3.44 7.42 11.01
C HIS A 95 4.25 6.25 11.59
N LEU A 96 4.23 6.07 12.91
CA LEU A 96 4.93 4.96 13.57
C LEU A 96 4.39 3.61 13.15
N LEU A 97 3.07 3.47 12.98
CA LEU A 97 2.52 2.20 12.53
C LEU A 97 2.95 1.87 11.09
N LEU A 98 2.98 2.85 10.20
CA LEU A 98 3.51 2.65 8.84
C LEU A 98 4.97 2.19 8.88
N GLN A 99 5.81 2.79 9.72
CA GLN A 99 7.20 2.35 9.89
C GLN A 99 7.28 0.89 10.36
N VAL A 100 6.51 0.51 11.37
CA VAL A 100 6.46 -0.88 11.88
C VAL A 100 6.02 -1.83 10.78
N ARG A 101 4.94 -1.51 10.05
CA ARG A 101 4.40 -2.36 8.99
C ARG A 101 5.40 -2.54 7.85
N THR A 102 6.06 -1.47 7.40
CA THR A 102 7.13 -1.54 6.39
C THR A 102 8.27 -2.44 6.86
N LYS A 103 8.72 -2.28 8.11
CA LYS A 103 9.77 -3.14 8.68
C LYS A 103 9.33 -4.60 8.81
N THR A 104 8.06 -4.88 9.08
CA THR A 104 7.51 -6.25 9.05
C THR A 104 7.55 -6.83 7.65
N LEU A 105 7.05 -6.10 6.65
CA LEU A 105 7.02 -6.58 5.26
C LEU A 105 8.43 -6.80 4.68
N ASN A 106 9.39 -5.98 5.10
CA ASN A 106 10.79 -6.13 4.72
C ASN A 106 11.55 -7.18 5.56
N ASN A 107 10.88 -7.88 6.49
CA ASN A 107 11.51 -8.81 7.44
C ASN A 107 12.66 -8.20 8.29
N ASP A 108 12.66 -6.88 8.45
CA ASP A 108 13.69 -6.11 9.16
C ASP A 108 13.27 -5.72 10.58
N LEU A 109 12.02 -5.99 10.96
CA LEU A 109 11.48 -5.58 12.26
C LEU A 109 12.32 -6.16 13.40
N ARG A 110 12.59 -7.47 13.38
CA ARG A 110 13.40 -8.15 14.40
C ARG A 110 14.80 -7.53 14.52
N LYS A 111 15.50 -7.36 13.40
CA LYS A 111 16.85 -6.74 13.39
C LYS A 111 16.83 -5.32 13.97
N THR A 112 15.77 -4.56 13.68
CA THR A 112 15.60 -3.20 14.21
C THR A 112 15.42 -3.22 15.73
N PHE A 113 14.63 -4.16 16.24
CA PHE A 113 14.45 -4.37 17.68
C PHE A 113 15.73 -4.84 18.36
N GLU A 114 16.46 -5.78 17.77
CA GLU A 114 17.75 -6.28 18.28
C GLU A 114 18.81 -5.17 18.35
N ARG A 115 18.79 -4.22 17.41
CA ARG A 115 19.67 -3.05 17.45
C ARG A 115 19.33 -2.10 18.61
N TRP A 116 18.04 -1.92 18.92
CA TRP A 116 17.60 -1.04 20.00
C TRP A 116 17.67 -1.70 21.38
N TYR A 117 17.49 -3.01 21.42
CA TYR A 117 17.48 -3.85 22.62
C TYR A 117 18.42 -5.04 22.41
N PRO A 118 19.75 -4.85 22.62
CA PRO A 118 20.75 -5.89 22.40
C PRO A 118 20.51 -7.16 23.23
N GLU A 119 19.90 -7.04 24.41
CA GLU A 119 19.52 -8.17 25.27
C GLU A 119 18.53 -9.13 24.60
N MET A 120 17.76 -8.67 23.61
CA MET A 120 16.81 -9.48 22.84
C MET A 120 17.50 -10.45 21.86
N THR A 121 18.82 -10.35 21.70
CA THR A 121 19.65 -11.27 20.90
C THR A 121 20.14 -12.48 21.69
N ALA A 122 20.01 -12.46 23.02
CA ALA A 122 20.50 -13.49 23.92
C ALA A 122 19.47 -14.62 24.10
N ASP A 123 19.32 -15.46 23.09
CA ASP A 123 19.04 -16.89 23.28
C ASP A 123 19.62 -17.69 22.09
N LYS A 124 20.95 -17.80 22.09
CA LYS A 124 21.69 -18.85 21.36
C LYS A 124 22.61 -19.63 22.29
N SER A 125 22.46 -19.46 23.60
CA SER A 125 23.23 -20.16 24.63
C SER A 125 22.38 -21.12 25.45
N SER A 126 21.26 -21.59 24.91
CA SER A 126 20.73 -22.91 25.28
C SER A 126 21.58 -24.00 24.60
N THR A 127 22.87 -24.03 24.91
CA THR A 127 23.66 -25.26 24.76
C THR A 127 22.91 -26.35 25.52
N PRO A 128 22.64 -27.53 24.93
CA PRO A 128 22.10 -28.63 25.69
C PRO A 128 23.14 -28.94 26.78
N HIS A 129 22.80 -28.67 28.05
CA HIS A 129 23.58 -29.19 29.16
C HIS A 129 23.57 -30.71 28.99
N HIS A 130 24.71 -31.26 28.59
CA HIS A 130 24.96 -32.68 28.67
C HIS A 130 24.87 -33.04 30.15
N LEU A 131 23.73 -33.57 30.58
CA LEU A 131 23.57 -34.14 31.91
C LEU A 131 24.56 -35.29 31.99
N ASN A 132 25.68 -35.06 32.68
CA ASN A 132 26.65 -36.10 32.96
C ASN A 132 25.96 -37.11 33.89
N GLY A 133 26.01 -38.40 33.53
CA GLY A 133 25.30 -39.50 34.19
C GLY A 133 25.72 -39.81 35.63
N GLN A 134 26.40 -38.91 36.33
CA GLN A 134 26.80 -39.03 37.73
C GLN A 134 25.91 -38.22 38.68
N ASP A 135 25.23 -37.17 38.21
CA ASP A 135 24.37 -36.35 39.09
C ASP A 135 22.98 -36.96 39.34
N ALA A 136 22.55 -37.92 38.52
CA ALA A 136 21.27 -38.61 38.69
C ALA A 136 21.26 -39.61 39.87
N ALA A 137 22.42 -40.17 40.24
CA ALA A 137 22.52 -41.17 41.30
C ALA A 137 22.45 -40.55 42.71
N HIS A 138 22.89 -39.30 42.87
CA HIS A 138 22.88 -38.62 44.17
C HIS A 138 21.49 -38.06 44.52
N PHE A 139 20.66 -37.73 43.53
CA PHE A 139 19.34 -37.15 43.76
C PHE A 139 18.27 -38.18 44.13
N ILE A 140 18.38 -39.42 43.63
CA ILE A 140 17.40 -40.49 43.87
C ILE A 140 17.59 -41.15 45.27
N SER A 141 18.78 -41.05 45.87
CA SER A 141 19.04 -41.67 47.19
C SER A 141 18.50 -40.87 48.39
N GLN A 142 18.02 -39.64 48.22
CA GLN A 142 17.60 -38.78 49.35
C GLN A 142 16.07 -38.58 49.49
N HIS A 143 15.25 -39.14 48.60
CA HIS A 143 13.78 -38.96 48.64
C HIS A 143 13.00 -40.27 48.52
N THR A 144 13.50 -41.36 49.08
CA THR A 144 12.69 -42.57 49.29
C THR A 144 12.78 -43.01 50.75
N VAL A 145 11.97 -42.37 51.59
CA VAL A 145 11.14 -42.98 52.65
C VAL A 145 9.84 -42.21 52.71
#